data_AF-H1VKE6-F1
#
_entry.id   AF-H1VKE6-F1
#
_cell.length_a   1.000
_cell.length_b   1.000
_cell.length_c   1.000
_cell.angle_alpha   90.00
_cell.angle_beta   90.00
_cell.angle_gamma   90.00
#
_symmetry.space_group_name_H-M   'P 1'
#
loop_
_entity.id
_entity.type
_entity.pdbx_description
1 polymer ?
#
loop_
_entity_poly.entity_id
_entity_poly.type
_entity_poly.pdbx_seq_one_letter_code
_entity_poly.pdbx_strand_id
1 'polypeptide(L)' 'MTWWSFVFPNTALVTSTTALGKVFQNNGLQIFGCAMAACLLVVWIIVFVTMIRCLYRRELLWP' A
#
# COMPACT_ATOMS: atom_id res chain seq x y z
N MET A 1 2.52 -13.00 8.06
CA MET A 1 1.87 -13.34 6.77
C MET A 1 0.58 -12.55 6.50
N THR A 2 -0.31 -12.35 7.48
CA THR A 2 -1.64 -11.72 7.28
C THR A 2 -1.64 -10.24 6.86
N TRP A 3 -0.56 -9.49 7.13
CA TRP A 3 -0.49 -8.06 6.84
C TRP A 3 -0.49 -7.70 5.34
N TRP A 4 -0.02 -8.60 4.48
CA TRP A 4 -0.05 -8.40 3.02
C TRP A 4 -1.46 -8.37 2.44
N SER A 5 -2.42 -9.00 3.12
CA SER A 5 -3.83 -8.98 2.73
C SER A 5 -4.46 -7.58 2.86
N PHE A 6 -3.85 -6.69 3.65
CA PHE A 6 -4.27 -5.29 3.74
C PHE A 6 -3.61 -4.42 2.67
N VAL A 7 -2.43 -4.79 2.15
CA VAL A 7 -1.76 -4.00 1.12
C VAL A 7 -2.48 -4.16 -0.22
N PHE A 8 -2.72 -5.41 -0.63
CA PHE A 8 -3.22 -5.75 -1.97
C PHE A 8 -4.54 -5.05 -2.37
N PRO A 9 -5.65 -5.16 -1.61
CA PRO A 9 -6.92 -4.51 -1.96
C PRO A 9 -6.82 -3.00 -1.91
N ASN A 10 -6.00 -2.44 -1.02
CA ASN A 10 -5.82 -1.01 -0.87
C ASN A 10 -5.00 -0.41 -2.04
N THR A 11 -3.98 -1.13 -2.56
CA THR A 11 -3.30 -0.74 -3.81
C THR A 11 -4.24 -0.76 -5.02
N ALA A 12 -5.14 -1.75 -5.11
CA ALA A 12 -6.15 -1.80 -6.18
C ALA A 12 -7.13 -0.63 -6.09
N LEU A 13 -7.54 -0.27 -4.86
CA LEU A 13 -8.38 0.89 -4.59
C LEU A 13 -7.69 2.18 -5.05
N VAL A 14 -6.44 2.43 -4.64
CA VAL A 14 -5.70 3.64 -5.06
C VAL A 14 -5.51 3.71 -6.57
N THR A 15 -5.12 2.61 -7.20
CA THR A 15 -4.93 2.58 -8.67
C THR A 15 -6.23 2.95 -9.39
N SER A 16 -7.36 2.45 -8.89
CA SER A 16 -8.69 2.79 -9.40
C SER A 16 -9.03 4.27 -9.15
N THR A 17 -8.74 4.81 -7.95
CA THR A 17 -8.95 6.23 -7.62
C THR A 17 -8.10 7.16 -8.48
N THR A 18 -6.84 6.81 -8.76
CA THR A 18 -5.97 7.60 -9.65
C THR A 18 -6.45 7.54 -11.10
N ALA A 19 -6.91 6.38 -11.57
CA ALA A 19 -7.52 6.23 -12.89
C ALA A 19 -8.80 7.10 -13.02
N LEU A 20 -9.68 7.07 -12.01
CA LEU A 20 -10.86 7.92 -11.94
C LEU A 20 -10.48 9.41 -11.89
N GLY A 21 -9.50 9.81 -11.09
CA GLY A 21 -9.00 11.19 -11.03
C GLY A 21 -8.46 11.71 -12.37
N LYS A 22 -7.92 10.81 -13.20
CA LYS A 22 -7.45 11.15 -14.55
C LYS A 22 -8.62 11.36 -15.53
N VAL A 23 -9.64 10.51 -15.43
CA VAL A 23 -10.87 10.56 -16.25
C VAL A 23 -11.72 11.78 -15.93
N PHE A 24 -11.84 12.15 -14.65
CA PHE A 24 -12.65 13.29 -14.21
C PHE A 24 -12.01 14.67 -14.42
N GLN A 25 -10.74 14.75 -14.89
CA GLN A 25 -9.99 16.01 -15.13
C GLN A 25 -10.12 17.04 -13.99
N ASN A 26 -10.32 16.57 -12.75
CA ASN A 26 -10.55 17.42 -11.59
C ASN A 26 -9.34 17.37 -10.66
N ASN A 27 -8.65 18.50 -10.53
CA ASN A 27 -7.44 18.64 -9.71
C ASN A 27 -7.66 18.22 -8.24
N GLY A 28 -8.87 18.40 -7.69
CA GLY A 28 -9.18 18.02 -6.31
C GLY A 28 -9.16 16.50 -6.11
N LEU A 29 -9.74 15.74 -7.06
CA LEU A 29 -9.76 14.28 -6.99
C LEU A 29 -8.37 13.68 -7.25
N GLN A 30 -7.56 14.36 -8.07
CA GLN A 30 -6.18 13.98 -8.35
C GLN A 30 -5.28 14.10 -7.11
N ILE A 31 -5.41 15.21 -6.37
CA ILE A 31 -4.72 15.41 -5.08
C ILE A 31 -5.17 14.39 -4.03
N PHE A 32 -6.47 14.10 -3.97
CA PHE A 32 -6.99 13.11 -3.03
C PHE A 32 -6.49 11.69 -3.34
N GLY A 33 -6.47 11.32 -4.62
CA GLY A 33 -5.88 10.06 -5.08
C GLY A 33 -4.38 9.97 -4.77
N CYS A 34 -3.65 11.07 -4.93
CA CYS A 34 -2.22 11.14 -4.61
C CYS A 34 -1.94 11.03 -3.10
N ALA A 35 -2.78 11.65 -2.26
CA ALA A 35 -2.69 11.54 -0.80
C ALA A 35 -2.99 10.12 -0.31
N MET A 36 -4.04 9.48 -0.86
CA MET A 36 -4.35 8.07 -0.57
C MET A 36 -3.22 7.14 -1.02
N ALA A 37 -2.60 7.41 -2.18
CA ALA A 37 -1.44 6.67 -2.65
C ALA A 37 -0.25 6.79 -1.70
N ALA A 38 0.05 7.99 -1.22
CA ALA A 38 1.15 8.24 -0.28
C ALA A 38 0.95 7.50 1.05
N CYS A 39 -0.26 7.55 1.63
CA CYS A 39 -0.59 6.79 2.84
C CYS A 39 -0.39 5.28 2.66
N LEU A 40 -0.80 4.74 1.52
CA LEU A 40 -0.61 3.33 1.20
C LEU A 40 0.85 2.93 1.03
N LEU A 41 1.65 3.82 0.43
CA LEU A 41 3.09 3.65 0.29
C LEU A 41 3.76 3.56 1.68
N VAL A 42 3.33 4.38 2.64
CA VAL A 42 3.81 4.31 4.03
C VAL A 42 3.47 2.97 4.67
N VAL A 43 2.22 2.51 4.56
CA VAL A 43 1.80 1.21 5.10
C VAL A 43 2.58 0.06 4.44
N TRP A 44 2.83 0.15 3.13
CA TRP A 44 3.64 -0.83 2.41
C TRP A 44 5.06 -0.92 2.95
N ILE A 45 5.72 0.22 3.18
CA ILE A 45 7.06 0.28 3.78
C ILE A 45 7.05 -0.34 5.18
N ILE A 46 6.05 -0.05 6.01
CA ILE A 46 5.94 -0.64 7.36
C ILE A 46 5.84 -2.17 7.28
N VAL A 47 4.95 -2.70 6.43
CA VAL A 47 4.79 -4.14 6.26
C VAL A 47 6.07 -4.78 5.74
N PHE A 48 6.75 -4.15 4.79
CA PHE A 48 8.02 -4.62 4.23
C PHE A 48 9.14 -4.64 5.29
N VAL A 49 9.27 -3.58 6.09
CA VAL A 49 10.21 -3.52 7.23
C VAL A 49 9.89 -4.59 8.26
N THR A 50 8.62 -4.83 8.54
CA THR A 50 8.19 -5.87 9.48
C THR A 50 8.54 -7.26 8.96
N MET A 51 8.39 -7.48 7.64
CA MET A 51 8.78 -8.71 6.97
C MET A 51 10.30 -8.92 7.00
N ILE A 52 11.10 -7.88 6.72
CA ILE A 52 12.56 -7.90 6.86
C ILE A 52 12.96 -8.17 8.31
N ARG A 53 12.31 -7.54 9.29
CA ARG A 53 12.56 -7.80 10.72
C ARG A 53 12.27 -9.25 11.10
N CYS A 54 11.16 -9.83 10.63
CA CYS A 54 10.83 -11.23 10.83
C CYS A 54 11.85 -12.17 10.18
N LEU A 55 12.32 -11.85 8.96
CA LEU A 55 13.38 -12.61 8.29
C LEU A 55 14.70 -12.54 9.06
N TYR A 56 15.09 -11.35 9.55
CA TYR A 56 16.29 -11.17 10.37
C TYR A 56 16.22 -11.92 11.70
N ARG A 57 15.04 -11.95 12.34
CA ARG A 57 14.81 -12.73 13.56
C ARG A 57 14.80 -14.24 13.34
N ARG A 58 14.92 -14.73 12.10
CA ARG A 58 14.98 -16.16 11.74
C ARG A 58 13.81 -17.01 12.25
N GLU A 59 12.71 -16.41 12.72
CA GLU A 59 11.54 -17.16 13.23
C GLU A 59 10.65 -17.74 12.11
N LEU A 60 10.97 -17.47 10.85
CA LEU A 60 10.25 -18.06 9.71
C LEU A 60 10.94 -19.29 9.12
N LEU A 61 12.20 -19.58 9.49
CA LEU A 61 13.02 -20.60 8.81
C LEU A 61 13.22 -21.89 9.60
N TRP A 62 12.61 -22.03 10.77
CA TRP A 62 12.63 -23.28 11.52
C TRP A 62 11.21 -23.70 11.90
N PRO A 63 10.80 -24.96 11.65
CA PRO A 63 9.83 -25.60 12.52
C PRO A 63 10.38 -25.72 13.95
#